data_AF-A0A929CZV7-F1
#
_entry.id   AF-A0A929CZV7-F1
#
_cell.length_a   1.000
_cell.length_b   1.000
_cell.length_c   1.000
_cell.angle_alpha   90.00
_cell.angle_beta   90.00
_cell.angle_gamma   90.00
#
_symmetry.space_group_name_H-M   'P 1'
#
loop_
_entity.id
_entity.type
_entity.pdbx_description
1 polymer ?
#
loop_
_entity_poly.entity_id
_entity_poly.type
_entity_poly.pdbx_seq_one_letter_code
_entity_poly.pdbx_strand_id
1 'polypeptide(L)'
;MKEKEINVNINGKDIALPTPMSAIQAVWHAGYPMVHGVGCLEGVCGACKVLVRRAGGTEITTELGCQTMTEDGMQIIFLVFPTPNHHSYELSDLKNSWETQGHFHHVFPEAAHCRHCSGCTKSCPKDIDVEKGVDLAVEGKFREAGELFLECVMCGLCLTSCPERITPNHVGIFCRRVSAYFHIRPSNLINRLEEIRKGRFKIEY
;
A
#
# COMPACT_ATOMS: atom_id res chain seq x y z
N MET A 1 20.91 -37.33 -3.66
CA MET A 1 19.80 -37.04 -2.73
C MET A 1 18.61 -36.62 -3.58
N LYS A 2 17.43 -37.24 -3.45
CA LYS A 2 16.23 -36.67 -4.09
C LYS A 2 15.95 -35.34 -3.39
N GLU A 3 15.97 -34.25 -4.15
CA GLU A 3 15.53 -32.95 -3.65
C GLU A 3 14.10 -33.12 -3.11
N LYS A 4 13.87 -32.64 -1.89
CA LYS A 4 12.56 -32.77 -1.25
C LYS A 4 11.62 -31.77 -1.95
N GLU A 5 10.71 -32.29 -2.77
CA GLU A 5 9.66 -31.49 -3.38
C GLU A 5 8.81 -30.82 -2.28
N ILE A 6 8.46 -29.56 -2.52
CA ILE A 6 7.65 -28.73 -1.63
C ILE A 6 6.26 -28.67 -2.21
N ASN A 7 5.24 -28.99 -1.42
CA ASN A 7 3.85 -28.95 -1.88
C ASN A 7 3.16 -27.72 -1.29
N VAL A 8 2.61 -26.87 -2.15
CA VAL A 8 1.85 -25.68 -1.74
C VAL A 8 0.46 -25.71 -2.39
N ASN A 9 -0.53 -25.13 -1.70
CA ASN A 9 -1.84 -24.90 -2.28
C ASN A 9 -1.96 -23.42 -2.68
N ILE A 10 -2.12 -23.13 -3.98
CA ILE A 10 -2.31 -21.76 -4.47
C ILE A 10 -3.68 -21.64 -5.12
N ASN A 11 -4.52 -20.73 -4.62
CA ASN A 11 -5.90 -20.53 -5.10
C ASN A 11 -6.71 -21.84 -5.18
N GLY A 12 -6.51 -22.76 -4.23
CA GLY A 12 -7.19 -24.06 -4.19
C GLY A 12 -6.56 -25.16 -5.03
N LYS A 13 -5.42 -24.90 -5.70
CA LYS A 13 -4.70 -25.89 -6.51
C LYS A 13 -3.39 -26.31 -5.85
N ASP A 14 -3.17 -27.61 -5.72
CA ASP A 14 -1.90 -28.14 -5.23
C ASP A 14 -0.83 -28.07 -6.32
N ILE A 15 0.33 -27.53 -5.95
CA ILE A 15 1.49 -27.33 -6.82
C ILE A 15 2.70 -27.94 -6.12
N ALA A 16 3.35 -28.89 -6.80
CA ALA A 16 4.65 -29.42 -6.40
C ALA A 16 5.76 -28.54 -6.98
N LEU A 17 6.67 -28.10 -6.12
CA LEU A 17 7.80 -27.25 -6.47
C LEU A 17 9.11 -28.00 -6.21
N PRO A 18 10.11 -27.90 -7.11
CA PRO A 18 11.40 -28.56 -6.91
C PRO A 18 12.22 -27.90 -5.79
N THR A 19 12.05 -26.59 -5.57
CA THR A 19 12.77 -25.79 -4.58
C THR A 19 11.87 -24.65 -4.06
N PRO A 20 12.19 -24.07 -2.89
CA PRO A 20 11.51 -22.86 -2.42
C PRO A 20 11.70 -21.71 -3.42
N MET A 21 10.61 -21.02 -3.76
CA MET A 21 10.62 -19.82 -4.59
C MET A 21 9.55 -18.83 -4.10
N SER A 22 9.49 -17.63 -4.66
CA SER A 22 8.41 -16.71 -4.30
C SER A 22 7.04 -17.25 -4.76
N ALA A 23 5.96 -16.82 -4.11
CA ALA A 23 4.60 -17.21 -4.50
C ALA A 23 4.30 -16.87 -5.97
N ILE A 24 4.83 -15.75 -6.49
CA ILE A 24 4.72 -15.38 -7.91
C ILE A 24 5.42 -16.40 -8.81
N GLN A 25 6.67 -16.75 -8.48
CA GLN A 25 7.43 -17.74 -9.24
C GLN A 25 6.78 -19.12 -9.20
N ALA A 26 6.16 -19.50 -8.08
CA ALA A 26 5.44 -20.76 -7.96
C ALA A 26 4.23 -20.83 -8.92
N VAL A 27 3.47 -19.73 -9.05
CA VAL A 27 2.36 -19.64 -10.01
C VAL A 27 2.86 -19.77 -11.45
N TRP A 28 3.97 -19.10 -11.79
CA TRP A 28 4.59 -19.21 -13.11
C TRP A 28 5.14 -20.60 -13.39
N HIS A 29 5.74 -21.25 -12.38
CA HIS A 29 6.24 -22.62 -12.49
C HIS A 29 5.10 -23.60 -12.81
N ALA A 30 3.93 -23.40 -12.21
CA ALA A 30 2.72 -24.18 -12.51
C ALA A 30 2.08 -23.86 -13.87
N GLY A 31 2.69 -23.02 -14.69
CA GLY A 31 2.23 -22.70 -16.05
C GLY A 31 1.07 -21.70 -16.11
N TYR A 32 0.75 -21.01 -15.02
CA TYR A 32 -0.30 -19.99 -15.02
C TYR A 32 0.27 -18.61 -15.35
N PRO A 33 -0.07 -18.01 -16.50
CA PRO A 33 0.36 -16.66 -16.83
C PRO A 33 -0.37 -15.66 -15.91
N MET A 34 0.40 -14.96 -15.07
CA MET A 34 -0.14 -13.90 -14.21
C MET A 34 -0.03 -12.56 -14.95
N VAL A 35 -1.17 -12.06 -15.43
CA VAL A 35 -1.27 -10.75 -16.12
C VAL A 35 -1.86 -9.65 -15.23
N HIS A 36 -2.49 -10.03 -14.11
CA HIS A 36 -3.04 -9.13 -13.10
C HIS A 36 -2.47 -9.49 -11.73
N GLY A 37 -2.35 -8.52 -10.81
CA GLY A 37 -1.81 -8.79 -9.48
C GLY A 37 -0.31 -9.07 -9.48
N VAL A 38 0.43 -8.56 -10.45
CA VAL A 38 1.89 -8.61 -10.53
C VAL A 38 2.42 -7.28 -11.05
N GLY A 39 3.67 -6.95 -10.73
CA GLY A 39 4.29 -5.67 -11.09
C GLY A 39 5.79 -5.71 -10.90
N CYS A 40 6.31 -4.94 -9.95
CA CYS A 40 7.75 -4.70 -9.77
C CYS A 40 8.59 -5.90 -9.31
N LEU A 41 7.98 -6.96 -8.75
CA LEU A 41 8.66 -8.13 -8.15
C LEU A 41 9.58 -7.85 -6.94
N GLU A 42 9.74 -6.59 -6.53
CA GLU A 42 10.60 -6.20 -5.41
C GLU A 42 9.85 -5.60 -4.21
N GLY A 43 8.53 -5.81 -4.14
CA GLY A 43 7.71 -5.35 -3.00
C GLY A 43 7.41 -3.84 -2.96
N VAL A 44 7.73 -3.08 -4.02
CA VAL A 44 7.55 -1.62 -4.05
C VAL A 44 6.23 -1.14 -4.66
N CYS A 45 5.57 -1.95 -5.50
CA CYS A 45 4.34 -1.55 -6.20
C CYS A 45 3.04 -1.95 -5.49
N GLY A 46 3.10 -2.86 -4.51
CA GLY A 46 1.91 -3.36 -3.81
C GLY A 46 0.91 -4.18 -4.66
N ALA A 47 1.26 -4.60 -5.89
CA ALA A 47 0.35 -5.29 -6.80
C ALA A 47 0.04 -6.75 -6.38
N CYS A 48 1.07 -7.50 -5.99
CA CYS A 48 1.03 -8.94 -5.76
C CYS A 48 0.56 -9.36 -4.37
N LYS A 49 -0.56 -8.82 -3.91
CA LYS A 49 -1.08 -9.11 -2.57
C LYS A 49 -1.57 -10.55 -2.45
N VAL A 50 -1.26 -11.18 -1.32
CA VAL A 50 -1.69 -12.54 -1.02
C VAL A 50 -2.17 -12.66 0.42
N LEU A 51 -3.11 -13.57 0.65
CA LEU A 51 -3.34 -14.16 1.97
C LEU A 51 -2.52 -15.43 2.08
N VAL A 52 -1.89 -15.62 3.23
CA VAL A 52 -0.99 -16.72 3.52
C VAL A 52 -1.47 -17.43 4.77
N ARG A 53 -1.54 -18.77 4.70
CA ARG A 53 -1.63 -19.64 5.86
C ARG A 53 -0.49 -20.64 5.81
N ARG A 54 0.40 -20.58 6.81
CA ARG A 54 1.53 -21.51 6.94
C ARG A 54 1.07 -22.88 7.45
N ALA A 55 1.82 -23.93 7.13
CA ALA A 55 1.45 -25.30 7.47
C ALA A 55 1.28 -25.50 8.99
N GLY A 56 0.22 -26.20 9.39
CA GLY A 56 -0.10 -26.45 10.80
C GLY A 56 -0.61 -25.23 11.58
N GLY A 57 -0.63 -24.04 10.98
CA GLY A 57 -1.14 -22.81 11.57
C GLY A 57 -2.61 -22.55 11.24
N THR A 58 -3.29 -21.86 12.15
CA THR A 58 -4.66 -21.34 11.93
C THR A 58 -4.67 -19.86 11.53
N GLU A 59 -3.55 -19.16 11.75
CA GLU A 59 -3.41 -17.73 11.46
C GLU A 59 -3.31 -17.48 9.95
N ILE A 60 -4.01 -16.43 9.50
CA ILE A 60 -3.96 -15.94 8.13
C ILE A 60 -3.27 -14.58 8.15
N THR A 61 -2.15 -14.47 7.44
CA THR A 61 -1.41 -13.22 7.27
C THR A 61 -1.63 -12.65 5.87
N THR A 62 -1.48 -11.34 5.73
CA THR A 62 -1.47 -10.65 4.44
C THR A 62 -0.03 -10.31 4.07
N GLU A 63 0.40 -10.68 2.87
CA GLU A 63 1.78 -10.50 2.42
C GLU A 63 1.86 -10.03 0.96
N LEU A 64 3.07 -9.76 0.48
CA LEU A 64 3.36 -9.51 -0.93
C LEU A 64 3.96 -10.77 -1.54
N GLY A 65 3.27 -11.37 -2.50
CA GLY A 65 3.61 -12.66 -3.11
C GLY A 65 4.99 -12.70 -3.80
N CYS A 66 5.55 -11.55 -4.20
CA CYS A 66 6.94 -11.51 -4.69
C CYS A 66 7.98 -11.61 -3.57
N GLN A 67 7.60 -11.30 -2.32
CA GLN A 67 8.45 -11.38 -1.12
C GLN A 67 8.08 -12.57 -0.23
N THR A 68 6.93 -13.21 -0.45
CA THR A 68 6.51 -14.44 0.23
C THR A 68 7.21 -15.65 -0.39
N MET A 69 8.11 -16.28 0.36
CA MET A 69 8.74 -17.55 -0.03
C MET A 69 7.82 -18.73 0.29
N THR A 70 7.75 -19.71 -0.61
CA THR A 70 6.95 -20.92 -0.45
C THR A 70 7.56 -21.87 0.58
N GLU A 71 6.72 -22.37 1.49
CA GLU A 71 7.05 -23.38 2.49
C GLU A 71 6.18 -24.63 2.29
N ASP A 72 6.65 -25.81 2.69
CA ASP A 72 5.92 -27.08 2.50
C ASP A 72 4.61 -27.08 3.31
N GLY A 73 3.50 -27.40 2.67
CA GLY A 73 2.15 -27.36 3.25
C GLY A 73 1.52 -25.96 3.34
N MET A 74 2.17 -24.92 2.80
CA MET A 74 1.65 -23.55 2.81
C MET A 74 0.44 -23.40 1.88
N GLN A 75 -0.50 -22.55 2.28
CA GLN A 75 -1.65 -22.15 1.47
C GLN A 75 -1.58 -20.66 1.15
N ILE A 76 -1.76 -20.32 -0.12
CA ILE A 76 -1.65 -18.96 -0.63
C ILE A 76 -2.87 -18.64 -1.48
N ILE A 77 -3.53 -17.53 -1.17
CA ILE A 77 -4.64 -17.00 -1.97
C ILE A 77 -4.21 -15.65 -2.55
N PHE A 78 -4.14 -15.55 -3.88
CA PHE A 78 -4.02 -14.29 -4.59
C PHE A 78 -5.37 -13.58 -4.56
N LEU A 79 -5.40 -12.41 -3.93
CA LEU A 79 -6.62 -11.65 -3.74
C LEU A 79 -7.01 -10.94 -5.04
N VAL A 80 -8.25 -11.14 -5.47
CA VAL A 80 -8.93 -10.27 -6.45
C VAL A 80 -9.65 -9.20 -5.66
N PHE A 81 -9.27 -7.93 -5.83
CA PHE A 81 -9.70 -6.89 -4.91
C PHE A 81 -11.02 -6.21 -5.29
N PRO A 82 -11.82 -5.82 -4.28
CA PRO A 82 -12.92 -4.88 -4.45
C PRO A 82 -12.40 -3.48 -4.82
N THR A 83 -13.21 -2.75 -5.59
CA THR A 83 -12.95 -1.34 -5.90
C THR A 83 -12.93 -0.52 -4.62
N PRO A 84 -11.85 0.26 -4.34
CA PRO A 84 -11.84 1.16 -3.19
C PRO A 84 -12.97 2.18 -3.29
N ASN A 85 -13.42 2.70 -2.15
CA ASN A 85 -14.31 3.85 -2.14
C ASN A 85 -13.57 5.01 -2.85
N HIS A 86 -14.14 5.52 -3.95
CA HIS A 86 -13.48 6.55 -4.73
C HIS A 86 -13.67 7.91 -4.08
N HIS A 87 -12.57 8.47 -3.58
CA HIS A 87 -12.54 9.81 -2.97
C HIS A 87 -11.93 10.76 -3.99
N SER A 88 -12.66 11.81 -4.37
CA SER A 88 -12.20 12.83 -5.29
C SER A 88 -12.04 14.14 -4.54
N TYR A 89 -10.89 14.79 -4.71
CA TYR A 89 -10.57 16.09 -4.15
C TYR A 89 -9.46 16.73 -4.98
N GLU A 90 -9.47 18.06 -5.06
CA GLU A 90 -8.38 18.84 -5.63
C GLU A 90 -7.71 19.67 -4.53
N LEU A 91 -6.38 19.66 -4.49
CA LEU A 91 -5.64 20.46 -3.50
C LEU A 91 -5.82 21.96 -3.72
N SER A 92 -6.17 22.37 -4.94
CA SER A 92 -6.49 23.77 -5.26
C SER A 92 -7.74 24.29 -4.55
N ASP A 93 -8.61 23.40 -4.09
CA ASP A 93 -9.80 23.76 -3.33
C ASP A 93 -9.44 24.22 -1.90
N LEU A 94 -8.24 23.87 -1.42
CA LEU A 94 -7.70 24.31 -0.14
C LEU A 94 -7.01 25.67 -0.30
N LYS A 95 -7.68 26.75 0.11
CA LYS A 95 -7.11 28.11 -0.02
C LYS A 95 -5.98 28.37 0.97
N ASN A 96 -6.06 27.75 2.13
CA ASN A 96 -5.10 27.90 3.23
C ASN A 96 -5.10 26.62 4.08
N SER A 97 -4.08 26.48 4.94
CA SER A 97 -3.93 25.29 5.78
C SER A 97 -5.04 25.12 6.81
N TRP A 98 -5.74 26.19 7.23
CA TRP A 98 -6.79 26.14 8.24
C TRP A 98 -8.05 25.41 7.76
N GLU A 99 -8.34 25.43 6.46
CA GLU A 99 -9.49 24.75 5.86
C GLU A 99 -9.28 23.23 5.72
N THR A 100 -8.03 22.77 5.80
CA THR A 100 -7.64 21.37 5.53
C THR A 100 -8.41 20.36 6.37
N GLN A 101 -8.60 20.62 7.67
CA GLN A 101 -9.26 19.67 8.56
C GLN A 101 -10.74 19.49 8.20
N GLY A 102 -11.46 20.58 7.97
CA GLY A 102 -12.86 20.51 7.53
C GLY A 102 -12.99 19.79 6.19
N HIS A 103 -12.09 20.06 5.24
CA HIS A 103 -12.06 19.38 3.96
C HIS A 103 -11.73 17.89 4.11
N PHE A 104 -10.79 17.52 4.99
CA PHE A 104 -10.47 16.12 5.28
C PHE A 104 -11.70 15.35 5.77
N HIS A 105 -12.46 15.89 6.74
CA HIS A 105 -13.68 15.25 7.23
C HIS A 105 -14.80 15.21 6.19
N HIS A 106 -14.79 16.10 5.20
CA HIS A 106 -15.71 16.01 4.07
C HIS A 106 -15.32 14.91 3.08
N VAL A 107 -14.02 14.78 2.78
CA VAL A 107 -13.50 13.78 1.85
C VAL A 107 -13.52 12.37 2.45
N PHE A 108 -13.11 12.23 3.71
CA PHE A 108 -13.00 10.96 4.46
C PHE A 108 -13.89 10.98 5.72
N PRO A 109 -15.21 11.10 5.59
CA PRO A 109 -16.11 11.17 6.74
C PRO A 109 -16.03 9.92 7.62
N GLU A 110 -15.73 8.76 7.03
CA GLU A 110 -15.62 7.49 7.73
C GLU A 110 -14.36 7.35 8.59
N ALA A 111 -13.32 8.17 8.36
CA ALA A 111 -12.07 8.10 9.13
C ALA A 111 -12.30 8.35 10.63
N ALA A 112 -13.25 9.22 10.98
CA ALA A 112 -13.61 9.52 12.36
C ALA A 112 -14.30 8.35 13.09
N HIS A 113 -14.73 7.30 12.36
CA HIS A 113 -15.37 6.12 12.94
C HIS A 113 -14.37 5.01 13.30
N CYS A 114 -13.05 5.26 13.18
CA CYS A 114 -12.01 4.28 13.52
C CYS A 114 -12.30 3.57 14.86
N ARG A 115 -12.32 2.24 14.83
CA ARG A 115 -12.63 1.41 16.01
C ARG A 115 -11.42 0.99 16.83
N HIS A 116 -10.23 1.44 16.45
CA HIS A 116 -8.95 1.05 17.07
C HIS A 116 -8.79 -0.48 17.21
N CYS A 117 -9.12 -1.24 16.15
CA CYS A 117 -9.07 -2.71 16.16
C CYS A 117 -7.71 -3.30 15.72
N SER A 118 -6.80 -2.42 15.29
CA SER A 118 -5.46 -2.68 14.75
C SER A 118 -5.39 -3.62 13.55
N GLY A 119 -6.53 -3.94 12.92
CA GLY A 119 -6.59 -4.83 11.76
C GLY A 119 -5.80 -4.29 10.57
N CYS A 120 -5.89 -2.98 10.32
CA CYS A 120 -5.14 -2.33 9.24
C CYS A 120 -3.63 -2.32 9.48
N THR A 121 -3.18 -2.04 10.71
CA THR A 121 -1.76 -2.11 11.10
C THR A 121 -1.21 -3.52 10.94
N LYS A 122 -1.92 -4.54 11.46
CA LYS A 122 -1.52 -5.96 11.32
C LYS A 122 -1.47 -6.43 9.86
N SER A 123 -2.30 -5.85 8.99
CA SER A 123 -2.33 -6.21 7.57
C SER A 123 -1.25 -5.55 6.72
N CYS A 124 -0.51 -4.58 7.27
CA CYS A 124 0.42 -3.80 6.48
C CYS A 124 1.72 -4.57 6.24
N PRO A 125 2.08 -4.94 4.99
CA PRO A 125 3.32 -5.66 4.70
C PRO A 125 4.57 -4.77 4.78
N LYS A 126 4.38 -3.49 5.12
CA LYS A 126 5.42 -2.48 5.27
C LYS A 126 5.57 -2.05 6.74
N ASP A 127 4.91 -2.75 7.66
CA ASP A 127 4.95 -2.50 9.11
C ASP A 127 4.58 -1.06 9.49
N ILE A 128 3.71 -0.43 8.70
CA ILE A 128 3.21 0.91 8.99
C ILE A 128 2.18 0.80 10.12
N ASP A 129 2.28 1.68 11.11
CA ASP A 129 1.23 1.87 12.11
C ASP A 129 0.04 2.63 11.49
N VAL A 130 -0.71 1.93 10.65
CA VAL A 130 -1.78 2.48 9.82
C VAL A 130 -2.88 3.10 10.68
N GLU A 131 -3.24 2.44 11.79
CA GLU A 131 -4.25 2.92 12.74
C GLU A 131 -3.88 4.28 13.30
N LYS A 132 -2.67 4.41 13.87
CA LYS A 132 -2.16 5.69 14.37
C LYS A 132 -2.12 6.76 13.28
N GLY A 133 -1.79 6.39 12.04
CA GLY A 133 -1.78 7.32 10.92
C GLY A 133 -3.18 7.87 10.59
N VAL A 134 -4.22 7.06 10.72
CA VAL A 134 -5.62 7.51 10.58
C VAL A 134 -5.99 8.43 11.74
N ASP A 135 -5.64 8.08 12.98
CA ASP A 135 -5.95 8.89 14.16
C ASP A 135 -5.31 10.28 14.07
N LEU A 136 -4.03 10.35 13.70
CA LEU A 136 -3.32 11.61 13.47
C LEU A 136 -4.01 12.45 12.39
N ALA A 137 -4.49 11.84 11.31
CA ALA A 137 -5.21 12.56 10.26
C ALA A 137 -6.54 13.14 10.75
N VAL A 138 -7.30 12.37 11.54
CA VAL A 138 -8.56 12.82 12.18
C VAL A 138 -8.31 14.00 13.13
N GLU A 139 -7.20 13.98 13.86
CA GLU A 139 -6.78 15.09 14.73
C GLU A 139 -6.22 16.31 13.96
N GLY A 140 -6.11 16.24 12.63
CA GLY A 140 -5.55 17.32 11.80
C GLY A 140 -4.02 17.37 11.75
N LYS A 141 -3.33 16.36 12.30
CA LYS A 141 -1.86 16.22 12.29
C LYS A 141 -1.37 15.60 10.99
N PHE A 142 -1.71 16.25 9.86
CA PHE A 142 -1.48 15.72 8.51
C PHE A 142 0.00 15.46 8.17
N ARG A 143 0.91 16.27 8.71
CA ARG A 143 2.35 16.08 8.49
C ARG A 143 2.85 14.79 9.11
N GLU A 144 2.55 14.58 10.38
CA GLU A 144 2.96 13.39 11.14
C GLU A 144 2.32 12.13 10.56
N ALA A 145 1.02 12.20 10.21
CA ALA A 145 0.35 11.13 9.48
C ALA A 145 1.03 10.85 8.14
N GLY A 146 1.35 11.89 7.36
CA GLY A 146 2.00 11.76 6.06
C GLY A 146 3.39 11.12 6.13
N GLU A 147 4.18 11.46 7.15
CA GLU A 147 5.49 10.87 7.42
C GLU A 147 5.36 9.38 7.79
N LEU A 148 4.34 9.01 8.57
CA LEU A 148 4.07 7.60 8.91
C LEU A 148 3.71 6.76 7.68
N PHE A 149 2.99 7.34 6.71
CA PHE A 149 2.62 6.70 5.44
C PHE A 149 3.67 6.85 4.32
N LEU A 150 4.90 7.31 4.62
CA LEU A 150 5.91 7.57 3.59
C LEU A 150 6.25 6.30 2.78
N GLU A 151 6.41 5.17 3.46
CA GLU A 151 6.72 3.85 2.90
C GLU A 151 5.50 3.12 2.30
N CYS A 152 4.32 3.76 2.29
CA CYS A 152 3.11 3.12 1.78
C CYS A 152 3.23 2.84 0.28
N VAL A 153 3.20 1.55 -0.08
CA VAL A 153 3.24 1.05 -1.47
C VAL A 153 1.87 0.97 -2.13
N MET A 154 0.85 1.58 -1.53
CA MET A 154 -0.54 1.59 -2.02
C MET A 154 -1.09 0.19 -2.32
N CYS A 155 -0.67 -0.83 -1.57
CA CYS A 155 -1.16 -2.19 -1.79
C CYS A 155 -2.67 -2.26 -1.54
N GLY A 156 -3.16 -1.61 -0.47
CA GLY A 156 -4.58 -1.63 -0.10
C GLY A 156 -4.98 -2.79 0.81
N LEU A 157 -4.05 -3.57 1.38
CA LEU A 157 -4.40 -4.62 2.35
C LEU A 157 -5.13 -4.06 3.59
N CYS A 158 -4.81 -2.82 3.98
CA CYS A 158 -5.49 -2.13 5.06
C CYS A 158 -6.97 -1.84 4.81
N LEU A 159 -7.39 -1.68 3.54
CA LEU A 159 -8.80 -1.46 3.19
C LEU A 159 -9.64 -2.71 3.42
N THR A 160 -9.08 -3.89 3.10
CA THR A 160 -9.77 -5.17 3.30
C THR A 160 -9.91 -5.56 4.75
N SER A 161 -9.01 -5.07 5.61
CA SER A 161 -9.01 -5.37 7.04
C SER A 161 -9.83 -4.37 7.86
N CYS A 162 -10.32 -3.27 7.26
CA CYS A 162 -11.04 -2.23 7.97
C CYS A 162 -12.56 -2.52 8.04
N PRO A 163 -13.14 -2.77 9.22
CA PRO A 163 -14.58 -3.00 9.36
C PRO A 163 -15.42 -1.75 9.05
N GLU A 164 -14.86 -0.56 9.27
CA GLU A 164 -15.51 0.74 9.02
C GLU A 164 -15.42 1.19 7.57
N ARG A 165 -14.79 0.38 6.71
CA ARG A 165 -14.59 0.68 5.29
C ARG A 165 -13.86 2.00 5.04
N ILE A 166 -13.02 2.41 6.00
CA ILE A 166 -11.99 3.44 5.78
C ILE A 166 -11.08 2.93 4.66
N THR A 167 -10.54 3.85 3.86
CA THR A 167 -9.47 3.55 2.91
C THR A 167 -8.15 4.16 3.41
N PRO A 168 -7.44 3.53 4.37
CA PRO A 168 -6.36 4.20 5.11
C PRO A 168 -5.17 4.60 4.23
N ASN A 169 -4.87 3.84 3.19
CA ASN A 169 -3.85 4.21 2.21
C ASN A 169 -4.24 5.50 1.44
N HIS A 170 -5.53 5.76 1.23
CA HIS A 170 -6.01 7.01 0.63
C HIS A 170 -5.97 8.19 1.62
N VAL A 171 -6.22 7.92 2.91
CA VAL A 171 -5.97 8.90 3.98
C VAL A 171 -4.49 9.28 4.01
N GLY A 172 -3.59 8.28 3.99
CA GLY A 172 -2.14 8.49 3.98
C GLY A 172 -1.65 9.32 2.79
N ILE A 173 -2.12 9.03 1.57
CA ILE A 173 -1.75 9.84 0.39
C ILE A 173 -2.31 11.25 0.46
N PHE A 174 -3.53 11.45 1.00
CA PHE A 174 -4.06 12.79 1.24
C PHE A 174 -3.15 13.59 2.18
N CYS A 175 -2.78 13.00 3.32
CA CYS A 175 -1.88 13.62 4.30
C CYS A 175 -0.53 14.02 3.68
N ARG A 176 0.07 13.13 2.87
CA ARG A 176 1.31 13.41 2.13
C ARG A 176 1.15 14.53 1.11
N ARG A 177 0.07 14.49 0.33
CA ARG A 177 -0.23 15.49 -0.72
C ARG A 177 -0.45 16.88 -0.12
N VAL A 178 -1.28 17.00 0.90
CA VAL A 178 -1.55 18.25 1.61
C VAL A 178 -0.28 18.81 2.24
N SER A 179 0.50 17.96 2.91
CA SER A 179 1.75 18.37 3.54
C SER A 179 2.74 18.91 2.52
N ALA A 180 2.87 18.27 1.36
CA ALA A 180 3.72 18.74 0.27
C ALA A 180 3.18 20.02 -0.39
N TYR A 181 1.86 20.14 -0.54
CA TYR A 181 1.21 21.30 -1.16
C TYR A 181 1.44 22.59 -0.38
N PHE A 182 1.34 22.53 0.95
CA PHE A 182 1.62 23.67 1.83
C PHE A 182 3.09 23.79 2.23
N HIS A 183 3.97 22.87 1.77
CA HIS A 183 5.39 22.95 2.08
C HIS A 183 6.07 24.10 1.32
N ILE A 184 7.07 24.70 1.97
CA ILE A 184 7.91 25.70 1.32
C ILE A 184 8.72 25.00 0.22
N ARG A 185 8.72 25.58 -0.98
CA ARG A 185 9.55 25.07 -2.07
C ARG A 185 11.03 25.24 -1.71
N PRO A 186 11.88 24.20 -1.86
CA PRO A 186 13.27 24.32 -1.52
C PRO A 186 13.98 25.33 -2.44
N SER A 187 14.98 26.04 -1.92
CA SER A 187 15.63 27.16 -2.61
C SER A 187 16.27 26.76 -3.94
N ASN A 188 16.82 25.54 -4.03
CA ASN A 188 17.36 24.98 -5.27
C ASN A 188 16.30 24.86 -6.38
N LEU A 189 15.07 24.43 -6.03
CA LEU A 189 13.95 24.37 -6.98
C LEU A 189 13.54 25.78 -7.43
N ILE A 190 13.41 26.72 -6.49
CA ILE A 190 13.06 28.12 -6.81
C ILE A 190 14.11 28.73 -7.76
N ASN A 191 15.39 28.54 -7.46
CA ASN A 191 16.49 29.04 -8.30
C ASN A 191 16.47 28.42 -9.70
N ARG A 192 16.27 27.10 -9.81
CA ARG A 192 16.21 26.42 -11.11
C ARG A 192 15.02 26.89 -11.95
N LEU A 193 13.85 27.08 -11.34
CA LEU A 193 12.68 27.63 -12.02
C LEU A 193 12.93 29.05 -12.54
N GLU A 194 13.62 29.89 -11.77
CA GLU A 194 14.02 31.24 -12.19
C GLU A 194 15.06 31.23 -13.33
N GLU A 195 16.01 30.29 -13.33
CA GLU A 195 16.94 30.12 -14.44
C GLU A 195 16.23 29.73 -15.75
N ILE A 196 15.24 28.84 -15.66
CA ILE A 196 14.39 28.46 -16.80
C ILE A 196 13.61 29.68 -17.32
N ARG A 197 12.94 30.42 -16.44
CA ARG A 197 12.18 31.64 -16.81
C ARG A 197 13.06 32.71 -17.48
N LYS A 198 14.32 32.83 -17.04
CA LYS A 198 15.30 33.77 -17.59
C LYS A 198 16.07 33.24 -18.81
N GLY A 199 15.76 32.02 -19.27
CA GLY A 199 16.46 31.39 -20.40
C GLY A 199 17.92 31.01 -20.14
N ARG A 200 18.38 31.05 -18.88
CA ARG A 200 19.75 30.67 -18.46
C ARG A 200 19.93 29.16 -18.33
N PHE A 201 18.82 28.42 -18.29
CA PHE A 201 18.80 26.97 -18.29
C PHE A 201 17.75 26.49 -19.29
N LYS A 202 18.18 25.69 -20.26
CA LYS A 202 17.29 25.04 -21.24
C LYS A 202 17.13 23.58 -20.85
N ILE A 203 15.89 23.09 -20.87
CA ILE A 203 15.61 21.66 -20.74
C ILE A 203 15.76 21.08 -22.14
N GLU A 204 16.78 20.26 -22.34
CA GLU A 204 16.92 19.42 -23.52
C GLU A 204 16.16 18.12 -23.23
N TYR A 205 15.21 17.77 -24.10
CA TYR A 205 14.40 16.56 -24.03
C TYR A 205 14.99 15.45 -24.90
#